data_AF-A0A1B6HBH2-F1
#
_entry.id   AF-A0A1B6HBH2-F1
#
_cell.length_a   1.000
_cell.length_b   1.000
_cell.length_c   1.000
_cell.angle_alpha   90.00
_cell.angle_beta   90.00
_cell.angle_gamma   90.00
#
_symmetry.space_group_name_H-M   'P 1'
#
loop_
_entity.id
_entity.type
_entity.pdbx_description
1 polymer ?
#
loop_
_entity_poly.entity_id
_entity_poly.type
_entity_poly.pdbx_seq_one_letter_code
_entity_poly.pdbx_strand_id
1 'polypeptide(L)'
;AVNILMRRGVMFHQESGKYTLTRDPKVKIHSLQRLDENQSLEMARNLKCHYLVLRTTEGKFFDYSLKNSPGFINTVTESAKSFKLVNVEGPHHVHLTHPERVAPIIIEFYRKIKL
;
A
#
# COMPACT_ATOMS: atom_id res chain seq x y z
N ALA A 1 -5.80 0.22 -16.89
CA ALA A 1 -5.06 1.01 -15.88
C ALA A 1 -4.22 2.14 -16.50
N VAL A 2 -3.26 1.84 -17.40
CA VAL A 2 -2.28 2.82 -17.92
C VAL A 2 -2.91 4.08 -18.53
N ASN A 3 -3.95 3.96 -19.37
CA ASN A 3 -4.59 5.12 -19.99
C ASN A 3 -5.12 6.14 -18.96
N ILE A 4 -5.77 5.64 -17.90
CA ILE A 4 -6.31 6.48 -16.81
C ILE A 4 -5.16 7.16 -16.03
N LEU A 5 -4.10 6.41 -15.73
CA LEU A 5 -2.93 6.96 -15.02
C LEU A 5 -2.25 8.05 -15.83
N MET A 6 -2.09 7.85 -17.14
CA MET A 6 -1.51 8.85 -18.03
C MET A 6 -2.37 10.11 -18.07
N ARG A 7 -3.69 9.99 -18.30
CA ARG A 7 -4.61 11.15 -18.31
C ARG A 7 -4.54 12.00 -17.05
N ARG A 8 -4.29 11.39 -15.88
CA ARG A 8 -4.17 12.10 -14.59
C ARG A 8 -2.77 12.62 -14.30
N GLY A 9 -1.74 11.93 -14.79
CA GLY A 9 -0.35 12.15 -14.42
C GLY A 9 0.47 12.94 -15.44
N VAL A 10 -0.09 13.31 -16.59
CA VAL A 10 0.60 14.10 -17.62
C VAL A 10 -0.21 15.32 -18.06
N MET A 11 0.51 16.36 -18.45
CA MET A 11 -0.01 17.53 -19.13
C MET A 11 0.56 17.54 -20.55
N PHE A 12 -0.32 17.71 -21.54
CA PHE A 12 0.07 17.84 -22.94
C PHE A 12 0.29 19.31 -23.30
N HIS A 13 1.41 19.60 -23.95
CA HIS A 13 1.78 20.95 -24.40
C HIS A 13 1.57 21.05 -25.91
N GLN A 14 0.45 21.65 -26.33
CA GLN A 14 0.05 21.73 -27.75
C GLN A 14 1.13 22.35 -28.64
N GLU A 15 1.79 23.43 -28.20
CA GLU A 15 2.81 24.15 -28.97
C GLU A 15 4.06 23.31 -29.26
N SER A 16 4.44 22.41 -28.35
CA SER A 16 5.67 21.60 -28.47
C SER A 16 5.41 20.15 -28.87
N GLY A 17 4.14 19.70 -28.83
CA GLY A 17 3.77 18.30 -29.02
C GLY A 17 4.27 17.36 -27.92
N LYS A 18 4.74 17.88 -26.77
CA LYS A 18 5.36 17.11 -25.69
C LYS A 18 4.44 16.91 -24.49
N TYR A 19 4.79 15.95 -23.64
CA TYR A 19 4.12 15.68 -22.38
C TYR A 19 5.05 15.96 -21.20
N THR A 20 4.51 16.57 -20.15
CA THR A 20 5.20 16.75 -18.87
C THR A 20 4.46 16.00 -17.78
N LEU A 21 5.18 15.34 -16.87
CA LEU A 21 4.58 14.71 -15.69
C LEU A 21 4.15 15.78 -14.69
N THR A 22 2.91 15.74 -14.23
CA THR A 22 2.29 16.79 -13.40
C THR A 22 2.67 16.72 -11.91
N ARG A 23 3.78 16.06 -11.58
CA ARG A 23 4.22 15.84 -10.19
C ARG A 23 5.32 16.80 -9.77
N ASP A 24 5.33 17.17 -8.49
CA ASP A 24 6.41 17.96 -7.91
C ASP A 24 7.73 17.17 -7.93
N PRO A 25 8.82 17.69 -8.53
CA PRO A 25 10.13 17.04 -8.54
C PRO A 25 10.68 16.73 -7.13
N LYS A 26 10.28 17.48 -6.09
CA LYS A 26 10.72 17.27 -4.70
C LYS A 26 10.30 15.92 -4.13
N VAL A 27 9.29 15.26 -4.70
CA VAL A 27 8.91 13.87 -4.32
C VAL A 27 10.04 12.87 -4.59
N LYS A 28 11.01 13.22 -5.45
CA LYS A 28 12.22 12.41 -5.68
C LYS A 28 13.30 12.59 -4.61
N ILE A 29 13.21 13.64 -3.79
CA ILE A 29 14.18 13.91 -2.73
C ILE A 29 13.96 12.89 -1.62
N HIS A 30 15.03 12.22 -1.21
CA HIS A 30 14.96 11.25 -0.12
C HIS A 30 14.67 11.96 1.20
N SER A 31 13.81 11.35 2.03
CA SER A 31 13.61 11.82 3.40
C SER A 31 14.93 11.75 4.16
N LEU A 32 15.29 12.85 4.83
CA LEU A 32 16.48 12.94 5.68
C LEU A 32 16.36 12.07 6.94
N GLN A 33 15.13 11.79 7.37
CA GLN A 33 14.83 10.97 8.54
C GLN A 33 13.79 9.91 8.18
N ARG A 34 14.01 8.69 8.67
CA ARG A 34 13.03 7.60 8.61
C ARG A 34 12.61 7.27 10.03
N LEU A 35 11.42 6.67 10.15
CA LEU A 35 10.99 6.09 11.42
C LEU A 35 11.89 4.91 11.75
N ASP A 36 12.30 4.81 13.00
CA ASP A 36 12.92 3.59 13.51
C ASP A 36 11.87 2.52 13.81
N GLU A 37 12.33 1.33 14.22
CA GLU A 37 11.44 0.24 14.58
C GLU A 37 10.55 0.60 15.78
N ASN A 38 11.09 1.22 16.83
CA ASN A 38 10.32 1.53 18.04
C ASN A 38 9.17 2.49 17.74
N GLN A 39 9.41 3.51 16.94
CA GLN A 39 8.40 4.45 16.46
C GLN A 39 7.34 3.74 15.62
N SER A 40 7.77 2.84 14.73
CA SER A 40 6.85 2.04 13.90
C SER A 40 5.96 1.11 14.74
N LEU A 41 6.53 0.49 15.78
CA LEU A 41 5.81 -0.38 16.71
C LEU A 41 4.86 0.43 17.60
N GLU A 42 5.25 1.62 18.05
CA GLU A 42 4.37 2.51 18.82
C GLU A 42 3.14 2.93 18.01
N MET A 43 3.32 3.27 16.73
CA MET A 43 2.19 3.51 15.83
C MET A 43 1.31 2.25 15.69
N ALA A 44 1.91 1.07 15.54
CA ALA A 44 1.17 -0.18 15.45
C ALA A 44 0.36 -0.50 16.73
N ARG A 45 0.88 -0.21 17.93
CA ARG A 45 0.16 -0.41 19.21
C ARG A 45 -1.12 0.43 19.32
N ASN A 46 -1.17 1.54 18.61
CA ASN A 46 -2.32 2.45 18.58
C ASN A 46 -3.40 2.05 17.56
N LEU A 47 -3.22 0.97 16.80
CA LEU A 47 -4.23 0.49 15.86
C LEU A 47 -5.43 -0.09 16.62
N LYS A 48 -6.61 0.55 16.56
CA LYS A 48 -7.85 0.09 17.25
C LYS A 48 -8.98 -0.35 16.32
N CYS A 49 -8.69 -0.49 15.03
CA CYS A 49 -9.68 -0.84 14.01
C CYS A 49 -9.52 -2.30 13.52
N HIS A 50 -10.48 -2.75 12.71
CA HIS A 50 -10.30 -3.97 11.94
C HIS A 50 -9.29 -3.71 10.82
N TYR A 51 -8.27 -4.56 10.69
CA TYR A 51 -7.17 -4.34 9.77
C TYR A 51 -6.95 -5.53 8.83
N LEU A 52 -6.98 -5.27 7.53
CA LEU A 52 -6.73 -6.22 6.46
C LEU A 52 -5.46 -5.82 5.71
N VAL A 53 -4.50 -6.73 5.62
CA VAL A 53 -3.32 -6.59 4.77
C VAL A 53 -3.42 -7.56 3.60
N LEU A 54 -3.31 -7.02 2.37
CA LEU A 54 -3.19 -7.80 1.16
C LEU A 54 -1.73 -7.80 0.70
N ARG A 55 -1.04 -8.93 0.90
CA ARG A 55 0.36 -9.10 0.53
C ARG A 55 0.44 -9.72 -0.86
N THR A 56 1.13 -9.06 -1.78
CA THR A 56 1.37 -9.61 -3.12
C THR A 56 2.50 -10.63 -3.09
N THR A 57 2.37 -11.74 -3.82
CA THR A 57 3.39 -12.82 -3.82
C THR A 57 4.71 -12.40 -4.47
N GLU A 58 4.70 -11.52 -5.47
CA GLU A 58 5.92 -11.07 -6.16
C GLU A 58 6.45 -9.73 -5.61
N GLY A 59 5.72 -9.07 -4.71
CA GLY A 59 6.09 -7.79 -4.13
C GLY A 59 7.09 -7.94 -2.99
N LYS A 60 8.32 -7.45 -3.20
CA LYS A 60 9.42 -7.58 -2.22
C LYS A 60 9.40 -6.56 -1.07
N PHE A 61 8.64 -5.48 -1.21
CA PHE A 61 8.67 -4.37 -0.25
C PHE A 61 8.17 -4.80 1.14
N PHE A 62 7.10 -5.60 1.19
CA PHE A 62 6.53 -6.08 2.44
C PHE A 62 7.52 -6.95 3.24
N ASP A 63 8.21 -7.86 2.56
CA ASP A 63 9.20 -8.74 3.19
C ASP A 63 10.42 -7.97 3.68
N TYR A 64 10.86 -6.96 2.91
CA TYR A 64 11.89 -6.04 3.35
C TYR A 64 11.45 -5.26 4.60
N SER A 65 10.21 -4.75 4.64
CA SER A 65 9.69 -4.05 5.82
C SER A 65 9.64 -4.96 7.05
N LEU A 66 9.15 -6.19 6.92
CA LEU A 66 9.11 -7.14 8.04
C LEU A 66 10.49 -7.53 8.54
N LYS A 67 11.49 -7.64 7.66
CA LYS A 67 12.87 -7.90 8.08
C LYS A 67 13.43 -6.78 8.98
N ASN A 68 13.05 -5.53 8.71
CA ASN A 68 13.49 -4.36 9.48
C ASN A 68 12.57 -4.04 10.68
N SER A 69 11.45 -4.73 10.83
CA SER A 69 10.51 -4.58 11.95
C SER A 69 9.82 -5.91 12.25
N PRO A 70 10.58 -6.93 12.70
CA PRO A 70 10.06 -8.29 12.89
C PRO A 70 8.89 -8.36 13.89
N GLY A 71 8.82 -7.44 14.86
CA GLY A 71 7.73 -7.37 15.83
C GLY A 71 6.41 -6.78 15.29
N PHE A 72 6.39 -6.24 14.07
CA PHE A 72 5.26 -5.46 13.56
C PHE A 72 3.97 -6.29 13.46
N ILE A 73 4.04 -7.51 12.93
CA ILE A 73 2.86 -8.36 12.74
C ILE A 73 2.27 -8.79 14.08
N ASN A 74 3.12 -9.17 15.04
CA ASN A 74 2.67 -9.53 16.39
C ASN A 74 2.01 -8.33 17.06
N THR A 75 2.65 -7.15 17.01
CA THR A 75 2.13 -5.91 17.60
C THR A 75 0.77 -5.53 17.01
N VAL A 76 0.62 -5.59 15.69
CA VAL A 76 -0.64 -5.33 15.00
C VAL A 76 -1.72 -6.35 15.37
N THR A 77 -1.34 -7.63 15.50
CA THR A 77 -2.27 -8.70 15.87
C THR A 77 -2.83 -8.50 17.28
N GLU A 78 -1.99 -8.03 18.21
CA GLU A 78 -2.36 -7.74 19.59
C GLU A 78 -3.17 -6.44 19.74
N SER A 79 -2.84 -5.41 18.96
CA SER A 79 -3.46 -4.09 19.11
C SER A 79 -4.78 -3.93 18.38
N ALA A 80 -4.88 -4.48 17.17
CA ALA A 80 -6.01 -4.31 16.28
C ALA A 80 -7.29 -4.94 16.83
N LYS A 81 -8.45 -4.39 16.44
CA LYS A 81 -9.75 -5.01 16.77
C LYS A 81 -9.91 -6.38 16.12
N SER A 82 -9.34 -6.56 14.94
CA SER A 82 -9.12 -7.85 14.30
C SER A 82 -8.05 -7.69 13.22
N PHE A 83 -7.21 -8.69 13.02
CA PHE A 83 -6.19 -8.65 11.98
C PHE A 83 -6.37 -9.81 10.99
N LYS A 84 -6.26 -9.54 9.69
CA LYS A 84 -6.23 -10.55 8.62
C LYS A 84 -5.12 -10.20 7.63
N LEU A 85 -4.26 -11.16 7.33
CA LEU A 85 -3.26 -11.07 6.27
C LEU A 85 -3.59 -12.09 5.18
N VAL A 86 -3.70 -11.63 3.93
CA VAL A 86 -4.04 -12.49 2.79
C VAL A 86 -2.99 -12.31 1.70
N ASN A 87 -2.45 -13.43 1.21
CA ASN A 87 -1.56 -13.41 0.05
C ASN A 87 -2.39 -13.36 -1.24
N VAL A 88 -2.01 -12.46 -2.15
CA VAL A 88 -2.64 -12.26 -3.45
C VAL A 88 -1.60 -12.50 -4.54
N GLU A 89 -1.90 -13.40 -5.47
CA GLU A 89 -0.98 -13.73 -6.55
C GLU A 89 -0.82 -12.56 -7.53
N GLY A 90 0.42 -12.11 -7.71
CA GLY A 90 0.80 -11.14 -8.72
C GLY A 90 1.83 -10.09 -8.24
N PRO A 91 2.09 -9.07 -9.08
CA PRO A 91 3.06 -8.01 -8.81
C PRO A 91 2.55 -7.00 -7.77
N HIS A 92 3.42 -6.08 -7.36
CA HIS A 92 3.09 -5.04 -6.36
C HIS A 92 1.79 -4.26 -6.66
N HIS A 93 1.51 -3.98 -7.94
CA HIS A 93 0.28 -3.29 -8.37
C HIS A 93 -0.83 -4.25 -8.80
N VAL A 94 -0.95 -5.44 -8.20
CA VAL A 94 -1.97 -6.45 -8.56
C VAL A 94 -3.40 -5.90 -8.52
N HIS A 95 -3.69 -4.96 -7.62
CA HIS A 95 -4.99 -4.29 -7.55
C HIS A 95 -5.34 -3.46 -8.81
N LEU A 96 -4.35 -3.07 -9.61
CA LEU A 96 -4.55 -2.38 -10.90
C LEU A 96 -4.52 -3.33 -12.09
N THR A 97 -3.72 -4.40 -12.02
CA THR A 97 -3.52 -5.33 -13.14
C THR A 97 -4.51 -6.50 -13.12
N HIS A 98 -4.91 -6.96 -11.93
CA HIS A 98 -5.82 -8.09 -11.68
C HIS A 98 -6.80 -7.73 -10.54
N PRO A 99 -7.63 -6.68 -10.70
CA PRO A 99 -8.56 -6.22 -9.65
C PRO A 99 -9.53 -7.31 -9.18
N GLU A 100 -9.87 -8.27 -10.04
CA GLU A 100 -10.72 -9.41 -9.73
C GLU A 100 -10.16 -10.32 -8.62
N ARG A 101 -8.85 -10.30 -8.40
CA ARG A 101 -8.18 -11.04 -7.32
C ARG A 101 -8.23 -10.31 -5.98
N VAL A 102 -8.45 -9.00 -6.01
CA VAL A 102 -8.37 -8.11 -4.84
C VAL A 102 -9.76 -7.72 -4.33
N ALA A 103 -10.65 -7.30 -5.24
CA ALA A 103 -11.95 -6.74 -4.89
C ALA A 103 -12.82 -7.68 -4.04
N PRO A 104 -12.93 -9.00 -4.33
CA PRO A 104 -13.75 -9.91 -3.52
C PRO A 104 -13.27 -10.00 -2.07
N ILE A 105 -11.96 -9.96 -1.83
CA ILE A 105 -11.38 -10.07 -0.48
C ILE A 105 -11.77 -8.84 0.36
N ILE A 106 -11.71 -7.65 -0.24
CA ILE A 106 -12.11 -6.40 0.41
C ILE A 106 -13.61 -6.40 0.71
N ILE A 107 -14.44 -6.83 -0.25
CA ILE A 107 -15.90 -6.92 -0.07
C ILE A 107 -16.26 -7.90 1.05
N GLU A 108 -15.63 -9.07 1.10
CA GLU A 108 -15.83 -10.07 2.16
C GLU A 108 -15.42 -9.49 3.53
N PHE A 109 -14.30 -8.77 3.58
CA PHE A 109 -13.85 -8.12 4.80
C PHE A 109 -14.87 -7.10 5.32
N TYR A 110 -15.37 -6.20 4.46
CA TYR A 110 -16.41 -5.24 4.84
C TYR A 110 -17.70 -5.92 5.31
N ARG A 111 -18.13 -7.00 4.65
CA ARG A 111 -19.30 -7.78 5.06
C ARG A 111 -19.16 -8.38 6.45
N LYS A 112 -17.96 -8.82 6.83
CA LYS A 112 -17.67 -9.42 8.13
C LYS A 112 -17.62 -8.42 9.28
N ILE A 113 -17.10 -7.22 9.04
CA ILE A 113 -16.87 -6.24 10.11
C ILE A 113 -18.11 -5.44 10.50
N LYS A 114 -19.25 -5.59 9.78
CA LYS A 114 -20.53 -4.86 9.98
C LYS A 114 -20.28 -3.42 10.48
N LEU A 115 -19.86 -2.56 9.54
CA LEU A 115 -19.72 -1.12 9.81
C LEU A 115 -21.03 -0.53 10.35
#